data_AF-A0A2M8QJM2-F1
#
_entry.id   AF-A0A2M8QJM2-F1
#
_cell.length_a   1.000
_cell.length_b   1.000
_cell.length_c   1.000
_cell.angle_alpha   90.00
_cell.angle_beta   90.00
_cell.angle_gamma   90.00
#
_symmetry.space_group_name_H-M   'P 1'
#
loop_
_entity.id
_entity.type
_entity.pdbx_description
1 polymer ?
#
loop_
_entity_poly.entity_id
_entity_poly.type
_entity_poly.pdbx_seq_one_letter_code
_entity_poly.pdbx_strand_id
1 'polypeptide(L)'
;MAREFVANYFKGLSRDDLAKLVLDGNAEDFPELAVANGLLRTHSQTLSRYESALAQYADPSFWDEDAPGGALARYDAGEMARNVLHGRPPFFHRD
;
A
#
# COMPACT_ATOMS: atom_id res chain seq x y z
N MET A 1 -2.08 -11.40 -9.88
CA MET A 1 -1.19 -10.22 -9.90
C MET A 1 0.31 -10.56 -9.88
N ALA A 2 0.89 -11.04 -8.76
CA ALA A 2 2.34 -11.33 -8.71
C ALA A 2 2.78 -12.39 -9.73
N ARG A 3 2.05 -13.52 -9.77
CA ARG A 3 2.30 -14.62 -10.72
C ARG A 3 2.17 -14.17 -12.18
N GLU A 4 1.17 -13.34 -12.49
CA GLU A 4 0.97 -12.81 -13.85
C GLU A 4 2.10 -11.86 -14.26
N PHE A 5 2.53 -10.98 -13.36
CA PHE A 5 3.66 -10.08 -13.60
C PHE A 5 4.94 -10.88 -13.89
N VAL A 6 5.27 -11.85 -13.05
CA VAL A 6 6.46 -12.69 -13.20
C VAL A 6 6.36 -13.59 -14.44
N ALA A 7 5.18 -14.13 -14.75
CA ALA A 7 4.96 -14.89 -15.97
C ALA A 7 5.17 -14.03 -17.23
N ASN A 8 4.71 -12.78 -17.22
CA ASN A 8 4.95 -11.83 -18.32
C ASN A 8 6.44 -11.45 -18.44
N TYR A 9 7.14 -11.32 -17.31
CA TYR A 9 8.59 -11.14 -17.31
C TYR A 9 9.31 -12.32 -17.99
N PHE A 10 8.99 -13.56 -17.64
CA PHE A 10 9.59 -14.74 -18.28
C PHE A 10 9.21 -14.87 -19.76
N LYS A 11 7.97 -14.54 -20.14
CA LYS A 11 7.59 -14.44 -21.56
C LYS A 11 8.42 -13.42 -22.32
N GLY A 12 8.68 -12.25 -21.73
CA GLY A 12 9.55 -11.22 -22.32
C GLY A 12 10.99 -11.71 -22.53
N LEU A 13 11.45 -12.67 -21.73
CA LEU A 13 12.74 -13.34 -21.89
C LEU A 13 12.70 -14.57 -22.82
N SER A 14 11.57 -14.83 -23.50
CA SER A 14 11.34 -16.05 -24.29
C SER A 14 11.49 -17.35 -23.47
N ARG A 15 11.19 -17.30 -22.17
CA ARG A 15 11.19 -18.43 -21.24
C ARG A 15 9.76 -18.86 -20.92
N ASP A 16 9.04 -19.31 -21.95
CA ASP A 16 7.64 -19.74 -21.84
C ASP A 16 7.48 -20.95 -20.90
N ASP A 17 8.51 -21.78 -20.78
CA ASP A 17 8.60 -22.88 -19.83
C ASP A 17 8.47 -22.40 -18.39
N LEU A 18 9.24 -21.38 -18.01
CA LEU A 18 9.20 -20.79 -16.68
C LEU A 18 7.92 -19.99 -16.44
N ALA A 19 7.44 -19.26 -17.46
CA ALA A 19 6.18 -18.55 -17.37
C ALA A 19 5.01 -19.50 -17.04
N LYS A 20 5.00 -20.68 -17.67
CA LYS A 20 4.00 -21.72 -17.40
C LYS A 20 4.12 -22.27 -15.97
N LEU A 21 5.33 -22.60 -15.52
CA LEU A 21 5.55 -23.06 -14.14
C LEU A 21 5.04 -22.07 -13.10
N VAL A 22 5.24 -20.77 -13.33
CA VAL A 22 4.75 -19.70 -12.46
C VAL A 22 3.22 -19.63 -12.44
N LEU A 23 2.58 -19.73 -13.61
CA LEU A 23 1.12 -19.69 -13.72
C LEU A 23 0.46 -20.93 -13.10
N ASP A 24 1.08 -22.09 -13.26
CA ASP A 24 0.62 -23.36 -12.68
C ASP A 24 0.84 -23.43 -11.15
N GLY A 25 1.49 -22.42 -10.56
CA GLY A 25 1.72 -22.32 -9.12
C GLY A 25 2.93 -23.09 -8.61
N ASN A 26 3.77 -23.64 -9.49
CA ASN A 26 4.92 -24.48 -9.16
C ASN A 26 6.25 -23.70 -9.09
N ALA A 27 6.19 -22.41 -8.72
CA ALA A 27 7.34 -21.50 -8.75
C ALA A 27 7.49 -20.70 -7.46
N GLU A 28 7.07 -21.27 -6.33
CA GLU A 28 7.12 -20.58 -5.02
C GLU A 28 8.56 -20.24 -4.61
N ASP A 29 9.52 -21.06 -5.02
CA ASP A 29 10.96 -20.86 -4.74
C ASP A 29 11.62 -19.85 -5.69
N PHE A 30 10.89 -19.30 -6.67
CA PHE A 30 11.50 -18.39 -7.64
C PHE A 30 11.76 -17.02 -6.99
N PRO A 31 12.99 -16.49 -7.06
CA PRO A 31 13.32 -15.21 -6.44
C PRO A 31 12.50 -14.05 -7.03
N GLU A 32 12.14 -14.12 -8.31
CA GLU A 32 11.28 -13.13 -8.96
C GLU A 32 9.89 -13.06 -8.31
N LEU A 33 9.35 -14.21 -7.89
CA LEU A 33 8.04 -14.26 -7.23
C LEU A 33 8.12 -13.70 -5.81
N ALA A 34 9.19 -14.00 -5.07
CA ALA A 34 9.44 -13.40 -3.76
C ALA A 34 9.57 -11.88 -3.84
N VAL A 35 10.34 -11.37 -4.82
CA VAL A 35 10.52 -9.92 -5.05
C VAL A 35 9.20 -9.26 -5.47
N ALA A 36 8.47 -9.83 -6.43
CA ALA A 36 7.18 -9.28 -6.87
C ALA A 36 6.16 -9.23 -5.73
N ASN A 37 6.08 -10.27 -4.92
CA ASN A 37 5.22 -10.30 -3.72
C ASN A 37 5.65 -9.26 -2.68
N GLY A 38 6.96 -9.09 -2.47
CA GLY A 38 7.50 -8.05 -1.59
C GLY A 38 7.07 -6.65 -2.03
N LEU A 39 7.26 -6.33 -3.32
CA LEU A 39 6.87 -5.04 -3.89
C LEU A 39 5.36 -4.79 -3.78
N LEU A 40 4.54 -5.77 -4.13
CA LEU A 40 3.07 -5.66 -4.00
C LEU A 40 2.63 -5.46 -2.56
N ARG A 41 3.26 -6.15 -1.60
CA ARG A 41 2.99 -5.97 -0.18
C ARG A 41 3.34 -4.55 0.28
N THR A 42 4.51 -4.04 -0.09
CA THR A 42 4.93 -2.67 0.23
C THR A 42 3.97 -1.65 -0.37
N HIS A 43 3.55 -1.82 -1.63
CA HIS A 43 2.57 -0.94 -2.26
C HIS A 43 1.19 -1.02 -1.58
N SER A 44 0.71 -2.22 -1.26
CA SER A 44 -0.56 -2.41 -0.56
C SER A 44 -0.56 -1.73 0.81
N GLN A 45 0.55 -1.82 1.56
CA GLN A 45 0.70 -1.12 2.83
C GLN A 45 0.70 0.41 2.66
N THR A 46 1.33 0.91 1.60
CA THR A 46 1.33 2.35 1.27
C THR A 46 -0.07 2.83 0.92
N LEU A 47 -0.79 2.13 0.05
CA LEU A 47 -2.17 2.45 -0.30
C LEU A 47 -3.08 2.42 0.92
N SER A 48 -2.96 1.39 1.76
CA SER A 48 -3.75 1.27 2.99
C SER A 48 -3.56 2.47 3.93
N ARG A 49 -2.33 3.01 4.06
CA ARG A 49 -2.09 4.23 4.86
C ARG A 49 -2.75 5.46 4.24
N TYR A 50 -2.68 5.60 2.91
CA TYR A 50 -3.32 6.72 2.21
C TYR A 50 -4.84 6.65 2.33
N GLU A 51 -5.43 5.48 2.09
CA GLU A 51 -6.85 5.22 2.25
C GLU A 51 -7.31 5.52 3.68
N SER A 52 -6.54 5.12 4.68
CA SER A 52 -6.87 5.41 6.09
C SER A 52 -6.91 6.91 6.40
N ALA A 53 -5.97 7.70 5.88
CA ALA A 53 -6.01 9.15 6.05
C ALA A 53 -7.17 9.81 5.27
N LEU A 54 -7.42 9.36 4.04
CA LEU A 54 -8.53 9.88 3.23
C LEU A 54 -9.90 9.56 3.84
N ALA A 55 -10.06 8.37 4.43
CA ALA A 55 -11.29 7.98 5.11
C ALA A 55 -11.61 8.91 6.28
N GLN A 56 -10.59 9.36 7.03
CA GLN A 56 -10.77 10.31 8.13
C GLN A 56 -11.22 11.68 7.62
N TYR A 57 -10.62 12.19 6.55
CA TYR A 57 -11.09 13.44 5.94
C TYR A 57 -12.48 13.34 5.32
N ALA A 58 -12.86 12.16 4.82
CA ALA A 58 -14.16 11.93 4.21
C ALA A 58 -15.30 11.75 5.24
N ASP A 59 -14.99 11.47 6.50
CA ASP A 59 -15.97 11.35 7.58
C ASP A 59 -16.49 12.75 7.98
N PRO A 60 -17.80 13.05 7.83
CA PRO A 60 -18.36 14.35 8.22
C PRO A 60 -18.20 14.64 9.72
N SER A 61 -18.24 13.61 10.57
CA SER A 61 -18.08 13.76 12.03
C SER A 61 -16.66 14.17 12.42
N PHE A 62 -15.68 13.91 11.55
CA PHE A 62 -14.33 14.42 11.73
C PHE A 62 -14.31 15.94 11.79
N TRP A 63 -15.17 16.63 11.04
CA TRP A 63 -15.21 18.09 10.96
C TRP A 63 -16.15 18.74 11.97
N ASP A 64 -16.83 17.95 12.80
CA ASP A 64 -17.71 18.46 13.84
C ASP A 64 -16.90 19.30 14.84
N GLU A 65 -17.37 20.51 15.15
CA GLU A 65 -16.67 21.43 16.06
C GLU A 65 -16.69 20.92 17.52
N ASP A 66 -17.64 20.03 17.84
CA ASP A 66 -17.73 19.35 19.13
C ASP A 66 -16.82 18.10 19.21
N ALA A 67 -16.22 17.67 18.09
CA ALA A 67 -15.29 16.53 18.02
C ALA A 67 -13.83 16.99 17.83
N PRO A 68 -12.84 16.30 18.43
CA PRO A 68 -11.44 16.74 18.36
C PRO A 68 -10.82 16.65 16.96
N GLY A 69 -11.40 15.89 16.02
CA GLY A 69 -10.81 15.63 14.70
C GLY A 69 -10.56 16.89 13.85
N GLY A 70 -11.55 17.77 13.78
CA GLY A 70 -11.56 18.91 12.86
C GLY A 70 -10.70 20.06 13.37
N ALA A 71 -10.74 20.29 14.69
CA ALA A 71 -9.83 21.20 15.36
C ALA A 71 -8.38 20.73 15.20
N LEU A 72 -8.09 19.45 15.45
CA LEU A 72 -6.76 18.89 15.28
C LEU A 72 -6.28 19.05 13.83
N ALA A 73 -7.05 18.65 12.81
CA ALA A 73 -6.65 18.83 11.41
C ALA A 73 -6.42 20.29 10.99
N ARG A 74 -7.21 21.23 11.52
CA ARG A 74 -7.03 22.67 11.27
C ARG A 74 -5.70 23.18 11.84
N TYR A 75 -5.26 22.68 13.00
CA TYR A 75 -4.01 23.07 13.65
C TYR A 75 -2.80 22.20 13.27
N ASP A 76 -3.05 21.01 12.70
CA ASP A 76 -2.05 20.02 12.27
C ASP A 76 -1.24 20.47 11.04
N ALA A 77 -1.73 21.48 10.31
CA ALA A 77 -1.06 22.07 9.15
C ALA A 77 -0.57 21.01 8.13
N GLY A 78 -1.30 19.90 7.99
CA GLY A 78 -0.97 18.78 7.10
C GLY A 78 0.07 17.78 7.64
N GLU A 79 0.27 17.68 8.96
CA GLU A 79 1.13 16.66 9.57
C GLU A 79 0.63 15.25 9.25
N MET A 80 -0.68 15.02 9.28
CA MET A 80 -1.29 13.74 8.93
C MET A 80 -0.91 13.32 7.51
N ALA A 81 -1.01 14.24 6.55
CA ALA A 81 -0.61 14.01 5.18
C ALA A 81 0.90 13.71 5.07
N ARG A 82 1.75 14.51 5.74
CA ARG A 82 3.19 14.26 5.79
C ARG A 82 3.52 12.91 6.41
N ASN A 83 2.86 12.53 7.50
CA ASN A 83 3.07 11.27 8.20
C ASN A 83 2.80 10.08 7.28
N VAL A 84 1.65 10.04 6.62
CA VAL A 84 1.34 8.91 5.71
C VAL A 84 2.24 8.88 4.48
N LEU A 85 2.62 10.04 3.93
CA LEU A 85 3.61 10.14 2.84
C LEU A 85 4.99 9.63 3.25
N HIS A 86 5.36 9.80 4.52
CA HIS A 86 6.58 9.24 5.11
C HIS A 86 6.42 7.81 5.65
N GLY A 87 5.30 7.13 5.36
CA GLY A 87 5.07 5.75 5.75
C GLY A 87 4.63 5.53 7.20
N ARG A 88 4.23 6.60 7.90
CA ARG A 88 3.75 6.58 9.29
C ARG A 88 2.21 6.53 9.35
N PRO A 89 1.61 6.15 10.49
CA PRO A 89 0.17 6.26 10.68
C PRO A 89 -0.33 7.72 10.56
N PRO A 90 -1.62 7.93 10.25
CA PRO A 90 -2.19 9.27 10.05
C PRO A 90 -2.02 10.19 11.26
N PHE A 91 -2.28 9.68 12.47
CA PHE A 91 -2.02 10.40 13.71
C PHE A 91 -0.91 9.72 14.50
N PHE A 92 0.12 10.48 14.86
CA PHE A 92 1.13 10.05 15.81
C PHE A 92 0.76 10.65 17.17
N HIS A 93 0.01 9.90 17.98
CA HIS A 93 -0.18 10.29 19.38
C HIS A 93 1.17 10.16 20.07
N ARG A 94 1.78 11.29 20.43
CA ARG A 94 2.89 11.32 21.39
C ARG A 94 2.22 11.16 22.76
N ASP A 95 2.31 9.96 23.32
CA ASP A 95 2.10 9.77 24.76
C ASP A 95 3.07 10.67 25.57
#